data_AF-A0A511XBW6-F1
#
_entry.id   AF-A0A511XBW6-F1
#
_cell.length_a   1.000
_cell.length_b   1.000
_cell.length_c   1.000
_cell.angle_alpha   90.00
_cell.angle_beta   90.00
_cell.angle_gamma   90.00
#
_symmetry.space_group_name_H-M   'P 1'
#
loop_
_entity.id
_entity.type
_entity.pdbx_description
1 polymer ?
#
loop_
_entity_poly.entity_id
_entity_poly.type
_entity_poly.pdbx_seq_one_letter_code
_entity_poly.pdbx_strand_id
1 'polypeptide(L)'
;MNAIISRDALLLAARLALSLLFIIMGWGKLSDYSGAVAYMAQTGAPVPAVAAIVAILAELGIGLALVLGVLVSPLAIALALYTVVTGFIGHHFWTMDGALRYDMMIHFYKNISIAGGLVALAVAGPGRFALRLPTPALATR
;
A
#
# COMPACT_ATOMS: atom_id res chain seq x y z
N MET A 1 -22.83 21.43 1.72
CA MET A 1 -21.53 22.09 1.94
C MET A 1 -20.96 22.48 0.59
N ASN A 2 -20.94 23.78 0.27
CA ASN A 2 -20.18 24.30 -0.87
C ASN A 2 -18.70 24.19 -0.53
N ALA A 3 -18.10 23.04 -0.80
CA ALA A 3 -16.67 22.88 -0.64
C ALA A 3 -15.99 23.35 -1.93
N ILE A 4 -15.05 24.30 -1.79
CA ILE A 4 -14.15 24.76 -2.86
C ILE A 4 -13.44 23.57 -3.55
N ILE A 5 -13.37 22.41 -2.87
CA ILE A 5 -12.88 21.14 -3.39
C ILE A 5 -13.93 20.03 -3.16
N SER A 6 -14.32 19.34 -4.23
CA SER A 6 -15.27 18.21 -4.17
C SER A 6 -14.73 17.06 -3.30
N ARG A 7 -15.58 16.45 -2.46
CA ARG A 7 -15.28 15.23 -1.68
C ARG A 7 -14.65 14.15 -2.56
N ASP A 8 -15.17 13.95 -3.77
CA ASP A 8 -14.66 12.92 -4.68
C ASP A 8 -13.27 13.23 -5.22
N ALA A 9 -12.96 14.52 -5.42
CA ALA A 9 -11.62 14.95 -5.82
C ALA A 9 -10.62 14.71 -4.68
N LEU A 10 -11.02 14.98 -3.43
CA LEU A 10 -10.19 14.67 -2.25
C LEU A 10 -9.96 13.16 -2.09
N LEU A 11 -10.97 12.33 -2.35
CA LEU A 11 -10.80 10.87 -2.31
C LEU A 11 -9.86 10.37 -3.42
N LEU A 12 -9.97 10.92 -4.63
CA LEU A 12 -9.02 10.60 -5.70
C LEU A 12 -7.59 11.02 -5.31
N ALA A 13 -7.42 12.23 -4.79
CA ALA A 13 -6.12 12.71 -4.32
C ALA A 13 -5.53 11.82 -3.21
N ALA A 14 -6.36 11.40 -2.24
CA ALA A 14 -5.95 10.48 -1.19
C ALA A 14 -5.51 9.12 -1.77
N ARG A 15 -6.25 8.55 -2.73
CA ARG A 15 -5.87 7.30 -3.41
C ARG A 15 -4.53 7.45 -4.13
N LEU A 16 -4.32 8.54 -4.85
CA LEU A 16 -3.05 8.81 -5.54
C LEU A 16 -1.89 8.95 -4.56
N ALA A 17 -2.04 9.77 -3.52
CA ALA A 17 -0.99 10.05 -2.55
C ALA A 17 -0.62 8.80 -1.73
N LEU A 18 -1.61 8.06 -1.23
CA LEU A 18 -1.38 6.83 -0.46
C LEU A 18 -0.77 5.72 -1.33
N SER A 19 -1.10 5.65 -2.62
CA SER A 19 -0.61 4.59 -3.51
C SER A 19 0.77 4.87 -4.10
N LEU A 20 1.18 6.15 -4.18
CA LEU A 20 2.40 6.58 -4.88
C LEU A 20 3.66 5.85 -4.38
N LEU A 21 3.85 5.79 -3.06
CA LEU A 21 5.00 5.11 -2.46
C LEU A 21 5.02 3.63 -2.88
N PHE A 22 3.88 2.94 -2.80
CA PHE A 22 3.79 1.52 -3.14
C PHE A 22 4.03 1.26 -4.63
N ILE A 23 3.54 2.13 -5.51
CA ILE A 23 3.79 2.01 -6.95
C ILE A 23 5.29 2.17 -7.26
N ILE A 24 5.95 3.16 -6.66
CA ILE A 24 7.40 3.37 -6.84
C ILE A 24 8.20 2.16 -6.32
N MET A 25 7.89 1.71 -5.11
CA MET A 25 8.61 0.59 -4.48
C MET A 25 8.37 -0.74 -5.21
N GLY A 26 7.13 -1.01 -5.60
CA GLY A 26 6.75 -2.22 -6.30
C GLY A 26 7.28 -2.25 -7.73
N TRP A 27 7.29 -1.11 -8.42
CA TRP A 27 7.92 -0.98 -9.74
C TRP A 27 9.44 -1.23 -9.67
N GLY A 28 10.11 -0.69 -8.64
CA GLY A 28 11.53 -0.96 -8.40
C GLY A 28 11.80 -2.46 -8.21
N LYS A 29 11.00 -3.14 -7.38
CA LYS A 29 11.12 -4.59 -7.17
C LYS A 29 10.81 -5.41 -8.43
N LEU A 30 9.87 -4.97 -9.26
CA LEU A 30 9.57 -5.64 -10.53
C LEU A 30 10.70 -5.46 -11.56
N SER A 31 11.25 -4.24 -11.64
CA SER A 31 12.30 -3.88 -12.60
C SER A 31 13.65 -4.51 -12.25
N ASP A 32 13.93 -4.68 -10.96
CA ASP A 32 15.09 -5.43 -10.44
C ASP A 32 14.61 -6.56 -9.52
N TYR A 33 14.00 -7.57 -10.13
CA TYR A 33 13.52 -8.74 -9.40
C TYR A 33 14.65 -9.48 -8.68
N SER A 34 15.83 -9.60 -9.30
CA SER A 34 17.01 -10.19 -8.67
C SER A 34 17.40 -9.50 -7.36
N GLY A 35 17.47 -8.17 -7.37
CA GLY A 35 17.76 -7.37 -6.19
C GLY A 35 16.67 -7.51 -5.12
N ALA A 36 15.40 -7.56 -5.54
CA ALA A 36 14.29 -7.81 -4.61
C ALA A 36 14.41 -9.17 -3.91
N VAL A 37 14.73 -10.25 -4.63
CA VAL A 37 14.96 -11.58 -4.05
C VAL A 37 16.16 -11.56 -3.10
N ALA A 38 17.26 -10.92 -3.48
CA ALA A 38 18.44 -10.80 -2.63
C ALA A 38 18.15 -10.04 -1.32
N TYR A 39 17.32 -9.00 -1.38
CA TYR A 39 16.87 -8.27 -0.19
C TYR A 39 15.99 -9.16 0.72
N MET A 40 15.04 -9.90 0.16
CA MET A 40 14.19 -10.82 0.95
C MET A 40 14.99 -11.94 1.63
N ALA A 41 16.12 -12.35 1.05
CA ALA A 41 17.02 -13.31 1.69
C ALA A 41 17.66 -12.71 2.95
N GLN A 42 18.01 -11.42 2.93
CA GLN A 42 18.58 -10.71 4.08
C GLN A 42 17.57 -10.54 5.22
N THR A 43 16.26 -10.50 4.91
CA THR A 43 15.20 -10.42 5.94
C THR A 43 14.92 -11.76 6.60
N GLY A 44 15.57 -12.85 6.19
CA GLY A 44 15.31 -14.21 6.70
C GLY A 44 14.01 -14.84 6.18
N ALA A 45 13.49 -14.39 5.04
CA ALA A 45 12.27 -14.96 4.46
C ALA A 45 12.50 -16.45 4.09
N PRO A 46 11.60 -17.38 4.47
CA PRO A 46 11.79 -18.81 4.18
C PRO A 46 11.89 -19.13 2.69
N VAL A 47 11.17 -18.36 1.85
CA VAL A 47 11.19 -18.49 0.39
C VAL A 47 11.32 -17.10 -0.24
N PRO A 48 12.55 -16.55 -0.37
CA PRO A 48 12.78 -15.16 -0.77
C PRO A 48 12.16 -14.77 -2.12
N ALA A 49 12.19 -15.69 -3.10
CA ALA A 49 11.56 -15.49 -4.40
C ALA A 49 10.05 -15.25 -4.30
N VAL A 50 9.36 -16.10 -3.53
CA VAL A 50 7.91 -15.96 -3.31
C VAL A 50 7.61 -14.70 -2.52
N ALA A 51 8.41 -14.38 -1.50
CA ALA A 51 8.26 -13.13 -0.74
C ALA A 51 8.41 -11.89 -1.63
N ALA A 52 9.34 -11.88 -2.58
CA ALA A 52 9.52 -10.79 -3.54
C ALA A 52 8.29 -10.65 -4.46
N ILE A 53 7.75 -11.75 -4.98
CA ILE A 53 6.52 -11.74 -5.79
C ILE A 53 5.34 -11.18 -4.98
N VAL A 54 5.15 -11.66 -3.74
CA VAL A 54 4.08 -11.16 -2.85
C VAL A 54 4.24 -9.66 -2.61
N ALA A 55 5.46 -9.18 -2.36
CA ALA A 55 5.71 -7.76 -2.20
C ALA A 55 5.40 -6.95 -3.46
N ILE A 56 5.76 -7.44 -4.65
CA ILE A 56 5.42 -6.77 -5.92
C ILE A 56 3.89 -6.69 -6.10
N LEU A 57 3.18 -7.79 -5.87
CA LEU A 57 1.72 -7.81 -6.01
C LEU A 57 1.03 -6.91 -4.97
N ALA A 58 1.51 -6.91 -3.74
CA ALA A 58 0.99 -6.04 -2.69
C ALA A 58 1.29 -4.57 -2.97
N GLU A 59 2.51 -4.21 -3.37
CA GLU A 59 2.89 -2.81 -3.54
C GLU A 59 2.40 -2.26 -4.89
N LEU A 60 2.81 -2.88 -6.00
CA LEU A 60 2.45 -2.40 -7.34
C LEU A 60 1.02 -2.78 -7.71
N GLY A 61 0.63 -4.03 -7.49
CA GLY A 61 -0.70 -4.53 -7.86
C GLY A 61 -1.81 -3.80 -7.11
N ILE A 62 -1.75 -3.79 -5.77
CA ILE A 62 -2.75 -3.08 -4.97
C ILE A 62 -2.64 -1.57 -5.16
N GLY A 63 -1.43 -0.99 -5.22
CA GLY A 63 -1.25 0.43 -5.47
C GLY A 63 -1.94 0.90 -6.75
N LEU A 64 -1.78 0.17 -7.86
CA LEU A 64 -2.48 0.46 -9.12
C LEU A 64 -4.00 0.27 -8.99
N ALA A 65 -4.45 -0.79 -8.33
CA ALA A 65 -5.88 -1.02 -8.12
C ALA A 65 -6.55 0.12 -7.31
N LEU A 66 -5.87 0.64 -6.28
CA LEU A 66 -6.34 1.79 -5.50
C LEU A 66 -6.38 3.07 -6.34
N VAL A 67 -5.39 3.33 -7.19
CA VAL A 67 -5.41 4.46 -8.14
C VAL A 67 -6.59 4.35 -9.11
N LEU A 68 -6.87 3.14 -9.62
CA LEU A 68 -8.01 2.88 -10.49
C LEU A 68 -9.36 2.88 -9.75
N GLY A 69 -9.34 2.81 -8.42
CA GLY A 69 -10.54 2.79 -7.59
C GLY A 69 -11.24 1.43 -7.56
N VAL A 70 -10.53 0.35 -7.92
CA VAL A 70 -11.05 -1.01 -7.90
C VAL A 70 -10.91 -1.60 -6.51
N LEU A 71 -12.00 -2.15 -5.96
CA LEU A 71 -12.03 -2.83 -4.65
C LEU A 71 -11.36 -2.02 -3.51
N VAL A 72 -11.53 -0.69 -3.50
CA VAL A 72 -10.78 0.23 -2.61
C VAL A 72 -10.83 -0.18 -1.14
N SER A 73 -12.00 -0.45 -0.58
CA SER A 73 -12.13 -0.77 0.84
C SER A 73 -11.36 -2.03 1.27
N PRO A 74 -11.62 -3.22 0.68
CA PRO A 74 -10.86 -4.42 1.07
C PRO A 74 -9.37 -4.33 0.73
N LEU A 75 -9.00 -3.72 -0.41
CA LEU A 75 -7.61 -3.60 -0.81
C LEU A 75 -6.82 -2.60 0.04
N ALA A 76 -7.44 -1.50 0.48
CA ALA A 76 -6.78 -0.56 1.39
C ALA A 76 -6.52 -1.19 2.76
N ILE A 77 -7.43 -2.05 3.27
CA ILE A 77 -7.18 -2.82 4.50
C ILE A 77 -6.04 -3.82 4.29
N ALA A 78 -6.04 -4.58 3.19
CA ALA A 78 -4.96 -5.51 2.89
C ALA A 78 -3.60 -4.79 2.82
N LEU A 79 -3.54 -3.64 2.14
CA LEU A 79 -2.33 -2.84 2.03
C LEU A 79 -1.92 -2.22 3.39
N ALA A 80 -2.88 -1.83 4.23
CA ALA A 80 -2.59 -1.33 5.58
C ALA A 80 -1.91 -2.41 6.44
N LEU A 81 -2.45 -3.63 6.44
CA LEU A 81 -1.87 -4.78 7.14
C LEU A 81 -0.47 -5.09 6.62
N TYR A 82 -0.30 -5.15 5.29
CA TYR A 82 1.00 -5.31 4.64
C TYR A 82 1.99 -4.23 5.08
N THR A 83 1.57 -2.97 5.17
CA THR A 83 2.41 -1.83 5.54
C THR A 83 2.88 -1.93 6.99
N VAL A 84 2.02 -2.38 7.90
CA VAL A 84 2.39 -2.62 9.31
C VAL A 84 3.40 -3.77 9.38
N VAL A 85 3.12 -4.90 8.73
CA VAL A 85 4.02 -6.07 8.72
C VAL A 85 5.40 -5.72 8.18
N THR A 86 5.47 -5.02 7.04
CA THR A 86 6.75 -4.58 6.47
C THR A 86 7.47 -3.56 7.35
N GLY A 87 6.74 -2.72 8.10
CA GLY A 87 7.33 -1.86 9.13
C GLY A 87 8.06 -2.67 10.19
N PHE A 88 7.43 -3.73 10.72
CA PHE A 88 8.06 -4.60 11.72
C PHE A 88 9.26 -5.38 11.18
N ILE A 89 9.22 -5.81 9.91
CA ILE A 89 10.32 -6.57 9.31
C ILE A 89 11.48 -5.64 8.90
N GLY A 90 11.20 -4.60 8.13
CA GLY A 90 12.23 -3.75 7.51
C GLY A 90 12.75 -2.62 8.39
N HIS A 91 12.00 -2.22 9.43
CA HIS A 91 12.29 -1.02 10.22
C HIS A 91 12.27 -1.31 11.73
N HIS A 92 12.86 -2.43 12.13
CA HIS A 92 12.97 -2.93 13.50
C HIS A 92 13.97 -2.13 14.36
N PHE A 93 13.73 -0.82 14.46
CA PHE A 93 14.61 0.16 15.09
C PHE A 93 14.98 -0.18 16.54
N TRP A 94 14.14 -0.93 17.25
CA TRP A 94 14.41 -1.34 18.63
C TRP A 94 15.67 -2.21 18.78
N THR A 95 16.15 -2.82 17.69
CA THR A 95 17.38 -3.64 17.65
C THR A 95 18.62 -2.89 17.20
N MET A 96 18.49 -1.60 16.87
CA MET A 96 19.54 -0.78 16.26
C MET A 96 19.95 0.37 17.19
N ASP A 97 21.11 0.96 16.91
CA ASP A 97 21.72 2.04 17.69
C ASP A 97 22.10 3.27 16.86
N GLY A 98 22.37 4.38 17.55
CA GLY A 98 22.88 5.61 16.95
C GLY A 98 21.97 6.22 15.88
N ALA A 99 22.58 6.77 14.83
CA ALA A 99 21.86 7.42 13.74
C ALA A 99 20.92 6.46 12.98
N LEU A 100 21.33 5.19 12.84
CA LEU A 100 20.54 4.17 12.17
C LEU A 100 19.23 3.85 12.92
N ARG A 101 19.27 3.82 14.26
CA ARG A 101 18.07 3.66 15.09
C ARG A 101 17.04 4.75 14.79
N TYR A 102 17.48 6.00 14.74
CA TYR A 102 16.59 7.14 14.51
C TYR A 102 15.97 7.11 13.11
N ASP A 103 16.76 6.79 12.09
CA ASP A 103 16.29 6.65 10.70
C ASP A 103 15.25 5.53 10.55
N MET A 104 15.53 4.34 11.09
CA MET A 104 14.56 3.23 11.05
C MET A 104 13.31 3.53 11.88
N MET A 105 13.43 4.26 12.98
CA MET A 105 12.27 4.69 13.77
C MET A 105 11.34 5.59 12.93
N ILE A 106 11.88 6.52 12.16
CA ILE A 106 11.09 7.37 11.24
C ILE A 106 10.39 6.50 10.20
N HIS A 107 11.11 5.55 9.57
CA HIS A 107 10.52 4.68 8.58
C HIS A 107 9.41 3.77 9.15
N PHE A 108 9.58 3.27 10.38
CA PHE A 108 8.56 2.51 11.09
C PHE A 108 7.30 3.35 11.31
N TYR A 109 7.42 4.53 11.91
CA TYR A 109 6.26 5.39 12.19
C TYR A 109 5.60 5.94 10.92
N LYS A 110 6.38 6.20 9.87
CA LYS A 110 5.85 6.49 8.52
C LYS A 110 4.90 5.37 8.06
N ASN A 111 5.29 4.11 8.20
CA ASN A 111 4.44 2.98 7.83
C ASN A 111 3.16 2.91 8.68
N ILE A 112 3.25 3.18 9.99
CA ILE A 112 2.07 3.24 10.86
C ILE A 112 1.12 4.37 10.44
N SER A 113 1.63 5.55 10.13
CA SER A 113 0.82 6.68 9.63
C SER A 113 0.16 6.37 8.29
N ILE A 114 0.88 5.75 7.35
CA ILE A 114 0.33 5.32 6.05
C ILE A 114 -0.79 4.29 6.25
N ALA A 115 -0.58 3.30 7.13
CA ALA A 115 -1.61 2.31 7.46
C ALA A 115 -2.88 2.97 8.03
N GLY A 116 -2.74 3.98 8.90
CA GLY A 116 -3.88 4.77 9.39
C GLY A 116 -4.63 5.50 8.27
N GLY A 117 -3.90 6.10 7.33
CA GLY A 117 -4.49 6.72 6.13
C GLY A 117 -5.22 5.73 5.22
N LEU A 118 -4.68 4.53 5.05
CA LEU A 118 -5.31 3.44 4.29
C LEU A 118 -6.58 2.93 4.97
N VAL A 119 -6.60 2.80 6.30
CA VAL A 119 -7.83 2.48 7.06
C VAL A 119 -8.88 3.56 6.89
N ALA A 120 -8.49 4.84 6.98
CA ALA A 120 -9.42 5.95 6.75
C ALA A 120 -9.99 5.94 5.32
N LEU A 121 -9.15 5.67 4.31
CA LEU A 121 -9.57 5.49 2.93
C LEU A 121 -10.56 4.31 2.78
N ALA A 122 -10.30 3.20 3.47
CA ALA A 122 -11.17 2.03 3.41
C ALA A 122 -12.58 2.33 3.91
N VAL A 123 -12.69 3.13 4.98
CA VAL A 123 -13.98 3.60 5.53
C VAL A 123 -14.64 4.63 4.62
N ALA A 124 -13.87 5.57 4.06
CA ALA A 124 -14.41 6.65 3.24
C ALA A 124 -14.90 6.18 1.86
N GLY A 125 -14.32 5.10 1.34
CA GLY A 125 -14.67 4.47 0.09
C GLY A 125 -14.02 5.09 -1.16
N PRO A 126 -14.37 4.59 -2.36
CA PRO A 126 -13.63 4.87 -3.60
C PRO A 126 -13.85 6.27 -4.21
N GLY A 127 -14.98 6.92 -3.90
CA GLY A 127 -15.43 8.15 -4.56
C GLY A 127 -15.94 7.93 -5.99
N ARG A 128 -16.44 8.99 -6.65
CA ARG A 128 -17.07 8.91 -7.99
C ARG A 128 -16.10 8.58 -9.13
N PHE A 129 -14.80 8.87 -8.98
CA PHE A 129 -13.76 8.68 -10.00
C PHE A 129 -13.15 7.27 -9.98
N ALA A 130 -13.88 6.29 -9.46
CA ALA A 130 -13.43 4.91 -9.38
C ALA A 130 -14.00 4.10 -10.53
N LEU A 131 -13.18 3.21 -11.09
CA LEU A 131 -13.63 2.21 -12.05
C LEU A 131 -14.54 1.23 -11.33
N ARG A 132 -15.84 1.29 -11.63
CA ARG A 132 -16.81 0.31 -11.13
C ARG A 132 -16.71 -0.93 -12.00
N LEU A 133 -16.48 -2.08 -11.35
CA LEU A 133 -16.69 -3.35 -12.02
C LEU A 133 -18.15 -3.41 -12.46
N PRO A 134 -18.46 -3.94 -13.65
CA PRO A 134 -19.84 -4.18 -14.05
C PRO A 134 -20.50 -5.03 -12.97
N THR A 135 -21.49 -4.48 -12.27
CA THR A 135 -22.35 -5.31 -11.44
C THR A 135 -23.05 -6.26 -12.41
N PRO A 136 -22.98 -7.59 -12.23
CA PRO A 136 -23.89 -8.47 -12.95
C PRO A 136 -25.28 -7.93 -12.66
N ALA A 137 -26.03 -7.59 -13.71
CA ALA A 137 -27.43 -7.22 -13.54
C ALA A 137 -28.06 -8.38 -12.77
N LEU A 138 -28.39 -8.16 -11.50
CA LEU A 138 -29.29 -9.05 -10.80
C LEU A 138 -30.55 -8.98 -11.65
N ALA A 139 -30.77 -10.05 -12.41
CA ALA A 139 -31.96 -10.22 -13.21
C ALA A 139 -33.14 -10.06 -12.26
N THR A 140 -33.76 -8.89 -12.28
CA THR A 140 -35.03 -8.62 -11.65
C THR A 140 -36.01 -9.61 -12.26
N ARG A 141 -36.35 -10.65 -11.50
CA ARG A 141 -37.61 -11.38 -11.65
C ARG A 141 -38.62 -10.75 -10.70
#